data_AF-A0A251TS04-F1
#
_entry.id   AF-A0A251TS04-F1
#
_cell.length_a   1.000
_cell.length_b   1.000
_cell.length_c   1.000
_cell.angle_alpha   90.00
_cell.angle_beta   90.00
_cell.angle_gamma   90.00
#
_symmetry.space_group_name_H-M   'P 1'
#
loop_
_entity.id
_entity.type
_entity.pdbx_description
1 polymer ?
#
loop_
_entity_poly.entity_id
_entity_poly.type
_entity_poly.pdbx_seq_one_letter_code
_entity_poly.pdbx_strand_id
1 'polypeptide(L)' 'MVEDVIVKVEDCYYPVDFLVVDYVGCVEDTQPIVILGRPFLATANAIINCATGMVSMKFGDQELNLNVFSKIY' A
#
# COMPACT_ATOMS: atom_id res chain seq x y z
N MET A 1 -15.20 15.10 5.79
CA MET A 1 -14.92 13.67 5.61
C MET A 1 -14.36 13.50 4.22
N VAL A 2 -13.31 12.71 4.05
CA VAL A 2 -12.73 12.44 2.73
C VAL A 2 -13.33 11.13 2.25
N GLU A 3 -13.97 11.18 1.09
CA GLU A 3 -14.55 10.03 0.38
C GLU A 3 -13.73 9.85 -0.90
N ASP A 4 -13.60 8.61 -1.38
CA ASP A 4 -12.92 8.26 -2.64
C ASP A 4 -11.44 8.65 -2.73
N VAL A 5 -10.58 7.99 -1.95
CA VAL A 5 -9.13 8.22 -2.04
C VAL A 5 -8.45 7.21 -2.95
N ILE A 6 -7.59 7.73 -3.83
CA ILE A 6 -6.78 6.93 -4.75
C ILE A 6 -5.38 6.81 -4.17
N VAL A 7 -4.93 5.57 -4.00
CA VAL A 7 -3.54 5.27 -3.61
C VAL A 7 -2.74 4.96 -4.87
N LYS A 8 -1.68 5.74 -5.10
CA LYS A 8 -0.70 5.47 -6.16
C LYS A 8 0.42 4.59 -5.62
N VAL A 9 0.66 3.44 -6.24
CA VAL A 9 1.81 2.58 -5.97
C VAL A 9 2.58 2.38 -7.26
N GLU A 10 3.81 2.89 -7.31
CA GLU A 10 4.54 3.07 -8.58
C GLU A 10 3.62 3.78 -9.59
N ASP A 11 3.27 3.17 -10.72
CA ASP A 11 2.37 3.75 -11.73
C ASP A 11 0.92 3.23 -11.68
N CYS A 12 0.57 2.42 -10.67
CA CYS A 12 -0.77 1.85 -10.51
C CYS A 12 -1.61 2.68 -9.53
N TYR A 13 -2.91 2.85 -9.82
CA TYR A 13 -3.83 3.67 -9.03
C TYR A 13 -4.98 2.83 -8.48
N TYR A 14 -5.02 2.61 -7.18
CA TYR A 14 -6.03 1.77 -6.55
C TYR A 14 -7.06 2.62 -5.79
N PRO A 15 -8.37 2.47 -6.06
CA PRO A 15 -9.38 3.06 -5.21
C PRO A 15 -9.37 2.36 -3.87
N VAL A 16 -9.47 3.10 -2.76
CA VAL A 16 -9.57 2.47 -1.45
C VAL A 16 -10.46 3.24 -0.49
N ASP A 17 -11.15 2.46 0.35
CA ASP A 17 -11.74 2.92 1.59
C ASP A 17 -10.71 2.74 2.72
N PHE A 18 -10.24 3.83 3.34
CA PHE A 18 -9.36 3.77 4.51
C PHE A 18 -9.92 4.49 5.73
N LEU A 19 -9.42 4.06 6.89
CA LEU A 19 -9.58 4.78 8.14
C LEU A 19 -8.34 5.65 8.38
N VAL A 20 -8.52 6.96 8.56
CA VAL A 20 -7.45 7.83 9.08
C VAL A 20 -7.49 7.74 10.59
N VAL A 21 -6.39 7.26 11.19
CA VAL A 21 -6.21 7.25 12.64
C VAL A 21 -5.22 8.35 12.99
N ASP A 22 -5.64 9.24 13.89
CA ASP A 22 -4.76 10.29 14.41
C ASP A 22 -3.71 9.64 15.32
N TYR A 23 -2.43 9.73 14.94
CA TYR A 23 -1.32 9.10 15.67
C TYR A 23 -0.43 10.18 16.28
N VAL A 24 -0.30 10.15 17.60
CA VAL A 24 0.37 11.18 18.44
C VAL A 24 1.91 11.22 18.25
N GLY A 25 2.47 10.48 17.30
CA GLY A 25 3.93 10.31 17.12
C GLY A 25 4.49 10.77 15.78
N CYS A 26 3.76 11.53 14.96
CA CYS A 26 4.31 12.10 13.74
C CYS A 26 5.21 13.29 14.08
N VAL A 27 6.52 13.05 14.18
CA VAL A 27 7.52 14.12 14.22
C VAL A 27 7.46 14.84 12.88
N GLU A 28 7.51 16.18 12.90
CA GLU A 28 7.64 16.96 11.68
C GLU A 28 8.83 16.38 10.87
N ASP A 29 8.60 16.08 9.59
CA ASP A 29 9.52 15.43 8.63
C ASP A 29 9.61 13.88 8.59
N THR A 30 8.76 13.13 9.32
CA THR A 30 8.66 11.67 9.10
C THR A 30 7.59 11.30 8.08
N GLN A 31 7.92 10.39 7.14
CA GLN A 31 6.91 9.79 6.27
C GLN A 31 5.84 9.08 7.12
N PRO A 32 4.54 9.32 6.87
CA PRO A 32 3.49 8.68 7.63
C PRO A 32 3.53 7.15 7.44
N ILE A 33 3.32 6.42 8.53
CA ILE A 33 3.21 4.96 8.47
C ILE A 33 1.87 4.62 7.83
N VAL A 34 1.91 3.95 6.68
CA VAL A 34 0.71 3.47 5.98
C VAL A 34 0.55 1.98 6.23
N ILE A 35 -0.62 1.59 6.74
CA ILE A 35 -1.00 0.18 6.89
C ILE A 35 -1.96 -0.18 5.77
N LEU A 36 -1.50 -1.03 4.85
CA LEU A 36 -2.34 -1.56 3.78
C LEU A 36 -3.17 -2.72 4.32
N GLY A 37 -4.42 -2.42 4.66
CA GLY A 37 -5.36 -3.42 5.18
C GLY A 37 -5.77 -4.46 4.13
N ARG A 38 -6.44 -5.52 4.59
CA ARG A 38 -7.00 -6.57 3.72
C ARG A 38 -7.89 -6.04 2.59
N PRO A 39 -8.74 -5.01 2.79
CA PRO A 39 -9.54 -4.46 1.70
C PRO A 39 -8.70 -3.93 0.54
N PHE A 40 -7.64 -3.15 0.82
CA PHE A 40 -6.71 -2.67 -0.20
C PHE A 40 -6.05 -3.85 -0.94
N LEU A 41 -5.53 -4.81 -0.18
CA LEU A 41 -4.85 -5.98 -0.74
C LEU A 41 -5.77 -6.82 -1.63
N ALA A 42 -7.06 -6.90 -1.27
CA ALA A 42 -8.07 -7.56 -2.09
C ALA A 42 -8.35 -6.78 -3.39
N THR A 43 -8.50 -5.45 -3.32
CA THR A 43 -8.68 -4.59 -4.51
C THR A 43 -7.50 -4.72 -5.47
N ALA A 44 -6.28 -4.76 -4.95
CA ALA A 44 -5.06 -4.90 -5.74
C ALA A 44 -4.75 -6.35 -6.18
N ASN A 45 -5.62 -7.31 -5.85
CA ASN A 45 -5.41 -8.74 -6.09
C ASN A 45 -4.00 -9.21 -5.64
N ALA A 46 -3.61 -8.80 -4.43
CA ALA A 46 -2.25 -8.96 -3.94
C ALA A 46 -1.92 -10.42 -3.59
N ILE A 47 -0.74 -10.88 -4.00
CA ILE A 47 -0.14 -12.16 -3.61
C ILE A 47 1.14 -11.86 -2.82
N ILE A 48 1.16 -12.27 -1.55
CA ILE A 48 2.25 -11.97 -0.62
C ILE A 48 3.03 -13.25 -0.34
N ASN A 49 4.29 -13.27 -0.73
CA ASN A 49 5.25 -14.26 -0.27
C ASN A 49 6.00 -13.71 0.94
N CYS A 50 5.53 -14.05 2.13
CA CYS A 50 6.12 -13.57 3.38
C CYS A 50 7.56 -14.07 3.61
N ALA A 51 7.94 -15.22 3.06
CA ALA A 51 9.27 -15.77 3.23
C ALA A 51 10.32 -14.97 2.45
N THR A 52 9.96 -14.48 1.26
CA THR A 52 10.87 -13.72 0.39
C THR A 52 10.67 -12.21 0.46
N GLY A 53 9.55 -11.75 1.04
CA GLY A 53 9.16 -10.34 1.06
C GLY A 53 8.69 -9.83 -0.30
N MET A 54 8.34 -10.72 -1.23
CA MET A 54 7.83 -10.35 -2.53
C MET A 54 6.31 -10.18 -2.46
N VAL A 55 5.82 -9.05 -2.97
CA VAL A 55 4.40 -8.73 -3.09
C VAL A 55 4.10 -8.47 -4.56
N SER A 56 3.27 -9.33 -5.16
CA SER A 56 2.70 -9.11 -6.48
C SER A 56 1.31 -8.47 -6.34
N MET A 57 0.99 -7.51 -7.20
CA MET A 57 -0.32 -6.83 -7.27
C MET A 57 -0.73 -6.66 -8.73
N LYS A 58 -2.04 -6.63 -9.01
CA LYS A 58 -2.57 -6.45 -10.37
C LYS A 58 -3.30 -5.13 -10.53
N PHE A 59 -3.09 -4.48 -11.68
CA PHE A 59 -3.84 -3.31 -12.10
C PHE A 59 -4.24 -3.48 -13.58
N GLY A 60 -5.48 -3.92 -13.81
CA GLY A 60 -5.90 -4.38 -15.14
C GLY A 60 -5.04 -5.55 -15.61
N ASP A 61 -4.39 -5.40 -16.77
CA ASP A 61 -3.47 -6.39 -17.33
C ASP A 61 -2.02 -6.22 -16.84
N GLN A 62 -1.74 -5.20 -16.03
CA GLN A 62 -0.41 -4.96 -15.47
C GLN A 62 -0.20 -5.74 -14.16
N GLU A 63 1.01 -6.21 -13.95
CA GLU A 63 1.45 -6.82 -12.70
C GLU A 63 2.63 -6.04 -12.11
N LEU A 64 2.48 -5.59 -10.87
CA LEU A 64 3.52 -4.91 -10.11
C LEU A 64 4.13 -5.87 -9.10
N ASN A 65 5.45 -5.99 -9.10
CA ASN A 65 6.20 -6.81 -8.16
C ASN A 65 7.07 -5.92 -7.27
N LEU A 66 6.79 -5.94 -5.97
CA LEU A 66 7.51 -5.18 -4.96
C LEU A 66 8.33 -6.14 -4.08
N ASN A 67 9.57 -5.77 -3.79
CA ASN A 67 10.34 -6.40 -2.73
C ASN A 67 10.32 -5.49 -1.50
N VAL A 68 9.58 -5.89 -0.47
CA VAL A 68 9.45 -5.07 0.75
C VAL A 68 10.65 -5.23 1.68
N PHE A 69 11.49 -6.25 1.48
CA PHE A 69 12.75 -6.41 2.22
C PHE A 69 13.90 -5.64 1.58
N SER A 70 13.81 -5.25 0.31
CA SER A 70 14.89 -4.50 -0.37
C SER A 70 14.86 -3.00 -0.13
N LYS A 71 13.90 -2.47 0.65
CA LYS A 71 13.83 -1.04 1.00
C LYS A 71 14.73 -0.63 2.17
N ILE A 72 15.88 -1.30 2.34
CA ILE A 72 16.93 -0.86 3.28
C ILE A 72 17.92 0.01 2.49
N TYR A 73 17.56 1.28 2.29
CA TYR A 73 18.48 2.42 2.21
C TYR A 73 17.82 3.59 2.93
#